data_AF-A0AA96X9M7-F1
#
_entry.id   AF-A0AA96X9M7-F1
#
_cell.length_a   1.000
_cell.length_b   1.000
_cell.length_c   1.000
_cell.angle_alpha   90.00
_cell.angle_beta   90.00
_cell.angle_gamma   90.00
#
_symmetry.space_group_name_H-M   'P 1'
#
loop_
_entity.id
_entity.type
_entity.pdbx_description
1 polymer ?
#
loop_
_entity_poly.entity_id
_entity_poly.type
_entity_poly.pdbx_seq_one_letter_code
_entity_poly.pdbx_strand_id
1 'polypeptide(L)'
;MKSNNRVRGFYKIETFKATQSEAGLREIPGSRVCHAEFENLITDLGLDQLGTKSPHNCTSNCYVGSGSTTPTVNDTDMSAYKAIHNTLQSSARSAQASTDPWYLSLQKVYRFDQGDAAGNLSEVGVGWANTSSGNLFSRALIQDADGNPSSITVLSDEYLDVTYELRIYPELDDVTGVVTIGGVDYDYIARPCRVSTAGSSAWDFDRSGNSGVYAYAYAGDIGDVTGLPTGTSVSGSTADGGYSAGSFQASGQYSWGLNQANFGGVRSIAANTGWARWQVQFAAVSDGSAIPKDSETVLTITLSHSWARG
;
A
#
# COMPACT_ATOMS: atom_id res chain seq x y z
N MET A 1 3.30 -18.06 -7.39
CA MET A 1 4.07 -17.11 -6.56
C MET A 1 3.22 -16.65 -5.38
N LYS A 2 3.79 -16.57 -4.18
CA LYS A 2 3.20 -15.90 -3.02
C LYS A 2 4.26 -14.96 -2.44
N SER A 3 4.08 -13.66 -2.59
CA SER A 3 4.92 -12.63 -1.95
C SER A 3 4.34 -12.22 -0.60
N ASN A 4 5.16 -11.82 0.36
CA ASN A 4 4.70 -11.36 1.68
C ASN A 4 5.12 -9.91 1.93
N ASN A 5 4.44 -8.97 1.27
CA ASN A 5 4.69 -7.55 1.53
C ASN A 5 4.28 -7.22 2.98
N ARG A 6 5.11 -6.47 3.69
CA ARG A 6 4.76 -6.01 5.05
C ARG A 6 4.23 -4.60 5.01
N VAL A 7 3.19 -4.32 5.79
CA VAL A 7 2.62 -2.97 5.92
C VAL A 7 2.73 -2.48 7.35
N ARG A 8 3.17 -1.22 7.52
CA ARG A 8 3.22 -0.53 8.81
C ARG A 8 2.71 0.89 8.67
N GLY A 9 2.04 1.39 9.71
CA GLY A 9 1.60 2.77 9.78
C GLY A 9 2.34 3.54 10.86
N PHE A 10 2.52 4.84 10.62
CA PHE A 10 3.13 5.77 11.55
C PHE A 10 2.24 7.00 11.69
N TYR A 11 2.16 7.52 12.90
CA TYR A 11 1.51 8.80 13.19
C TYR A 11 2.55 9.83 13.57
N LYS A 12 2.29 11.08 13.17
CA LYS A 12 2.86 12.28 13.76
C LYS A 12 1.74 13.24 14.10
N ILE A 13 1.76 13.79 15.32
CA ILE A 13 0.68 14.66 15.83
C ILE A 13 1.23 16.04 16.16
N GLU A 14 0.61 17.07 15.57
CA GLU A 14 1.02 18.46 15.75
C GLU A 14 -0.18 19.35 16.01
N THR A 15 -0.04 20.32 16.93
CA THR A 15 -0.99 21.43 17.06
C THR A 15 -0.34 22.73 16.64
N PHE A 16 -1.14 23.69 16.21
CA PHE A 16 -0.68 25.03 15.89
C PHE A 16 -1.83 26.04 15.96
N LYS A 17 -1.49 27.33 15.99
CA LYS A 17 -2.45 28.43 15.91
C LYS A 17 -2.33 29.12 14.56
N ALA A 18 -3.45 29.59 14.03
CA ALA A 18 -3.48 30.35 12.80
C ALA A 18 -4.35 31.59 12.94
N THR A 19 -4.05 32.63 12.17
CA THR A 19 -4.92 33.79 12.02
C THR A 19 -5.50 33.84 10.61
N GLN A 20 -6.71 34.37 10.50
CA GLN A 20 -7.27 34.70 9.21
C GLN A 20 -6.56 35.94 8.65
N SER A 21 -6.09 35.84 7.41
CA SER A 21 -5.63 36.99 6.63
C SER A 21 -6.45 37.12 5.35
N GLU A 22 -6.30 38.24 4.63
CA GLU A 22 -6.91 38.43 3.31
C GLU A 22 -6.44 37.39 2.28
N ALA A 23 -5.25 36.81 2.47
CA ALA A 23 -4.70 35.74 1.63
C ALA A 23 -5.12 34.33 2.09
N GLY A 24 -5.98 34.21 3.11
CA GLY A 24 -6.40 32.94 3.72
C GLY A 24 -5.82 32.70 5.12
N LEU A 25 -5.99 31.48 5.61
CA LEU A 25 -5.45 31.04 6.90
C LEU A 25 -3.91 31.06 6.87
N ARG A 26 -3.31 31.72 7.87
CA ARG A 26 -1.87 31.78 8.04
C ARG A 26 -1.48 31.29 9.43
N GLU A 27 -0.65 30.24 9.48
CA GLU A 27 -0.06 29.78 10.74
C GLU A 27 0.72 30.91 11.43
N ILE A 28 0.53 31.04 12.74
CA ILE A 28 1.28 31.96 13.58
C ILE A 28 2.71 31.40 13.73
N PRO A 29 3.76 32.14 13.32
CA PRO A 29 5.13 31.64 13.40
C PRO A 29 5.51 31.17 14.80
N GLY A 30 6.09 29.96 14.88
CA GLY A 30 6.53 29.36 16.15
C GLY A 30 5.41 28.76 17.01
N SER A 31 4.16 28.76 16.55
CA SER A 31 3.04 28.15 17.29
C SER A 31 2.92 26.64 17.11
N ARG A 32 3.56 26.06 16.09
CA ARG A 32 3.50 24.62 15.84
C ARG A 32 4.30 23.84 16.87
N VAL A 33 3.65 22.86 17.46
CA VAL A 33 4.22 21.94 18.43
C VAL A 33 4.03 20.52 17.93
N CYS A 34 5.13 19.77 17.77
CA CYS A 34 5.07 18.32 17.57
C CYS A 34 4.98 17.65 18.93
N HIS A 35 3.91 16.90 19.14
CA HIS A 35 3.66 16.22 20.42
C HIS A 35 4.22 14.81 20.43
N ALA A 36 4.12 14.10 19.30
CA ALA A 36 4.43 12.68 19.26
C ALA A 36 4.64 12.18 17.82
N GLU A 37 5.54 11.18 17.68
CA GLU A 37 5.75 10.38 16.48
C GLU A 37 5.90 8.91 16.87
N PHE A 38 5.04 8.01 16.34
CA PHE A 38 4.98 6.62 16.80
C PHE A 38 4.36 5.67 15.77
N GLU A 39 4.63 4.37 15.92
CA GLU A 39 4.03 3.29 15.13
C GLU A 39 2.57 3.02 15.53
N ASN A 40 1.79 2.43 14.63
CA ASN A 40 0.41 2.04 14.90
C ASN A 40 0.16 0.54 14.77
N LEU A 41 -1.04 0.13 15.18
CA LEU A 41 -1.59 -1.18 14.89
C LEU A 41 -2.56 -1.09 13.70
N ILE A 42 -2.23 -1.75 12.59
CA ILE A 42 -3.18 -1.97 11.49
C ILE A 42 -4.10 -3.14 11.86
N THR A 43 -5.41 -2.95 11.77
CA THR A 43 -6.42 -3.94 12.21
C THR A 43 -6.56 -5.08 11.18
N ASP A 44 -7.19 -6.20 11.55
CA ASP A 44 -7.64 -7.24 10.61
C ASP A 44 -8.57 -6.63 9.55
N LEU A 45 -9.51 -5.80 10.01
CA LEU A 45 -10.44 -5.05 9.16
C LEU A 45 -9.70 -4.14 8.16
N GLY A 46 -8.63 -3.48 8.58
CA GLY A 46 -7.77 -2.66 7.72
C GLY A 46 -7.01 -3.46 6.68
N LEU A 47 -6.43 -4.60 7.07
CA LEU A 47 -5.76 -5.50 6.12
C LEU A 47 -6.75 -6.09 5.10
N ASP A 48 -7.97 -6.41 5.52
CA ASP A 48 -9.03 -6.89 4.65
C ASP A 48 -9.46 -5.82 3.63
N GLN A 49 -9.55 -4.57 4.09
CA GLN A 49 -9.93 -3.46 3.24
C GLN A 49 -8.93 -3.25 2.10
N LEU A 50 -7.63 -3.46 2.34
CA LEU A 50 -6.62 -3.42 1.28
C LEU A 50 -6.95 -4.41 0.15
N GLY A 51 -7.54 -5.56 0.45
CA GLY A 51 -7.90 -6.55 -0.57
C GLY A 51 -8.87 -6.03 -1.62
N THR A 52 -9.74 -5.08 -1.27
CA THR A 52 -10.84 -4.60 -2.13
C THR A 52 -10.81 -3.10 -2.40
N LYS A 53 -9.98 -2.33 -1.69
CA LYS A 53 -9.80 -0.88 -1.85
C LYS A 53 -8.32 -0.53 -1.85
N SER A 54 -8.01 0.60 -2.46
CA SER A 54 -6.64 1.07 -2.53
C SER A 54 -6.11 1.51 -1.16
N PRO A 55 -4.80 1.38 -0.89
CA PRO A 55 -4.17 1.95 0.30
C PRO A 55 -4.55 3.42 0.55
N HIS A 56 -4.64 4.21 -0.53
CA HIS A 56 -5.14 5.58 -0.49
C HIS A 56 -6.55 5.67 0.06
N ASN A 57 -7.48 4.85 -0.42
CA ASN A 57 -8.88 4.93 -0.01
C ASN A 57 -9.12 4.33 1.38
N CYS A 58 -8.33 3.33 1.78
CA CYS A 58 -8.37 2.75 3.13
C CYS A 58 -8.06 3.76 4.24
N THR A 59 -7.35 4.84 3.88
CA THR A 59 -6.82 5.86 4.78
C THR A 59 -7.39 7.21 4.36
N SER A 60 -8.71 7.34 4.26
CA SER A 60 -9.35 8.58 3.77
C SER A 60 -9.76 9.54 4.87
N ASN A 61 -9.91 9.05 6.10
CA ASN A 61 -10.39 9.80 7.25
C ASN A 61 -9.47 9.55 8.43
N CYS A 62 -9.25 10.59 9.24
CA CYS A 62 -8.52 10.53 10.50
C CYS A 62 -9.50 10.71 11.65
N TYR A 63 -9.29 9.92 12.70
CA TYR A 63 -10.11 9.86 13.89
C TYR A 63 -9.24 10.20 15.10
N VAL A 64 -9.80 10.93 16.05
CA VAL A 64 -9.17 11.17 17.34
C VAL A 64 -10.16 10.90 18.46
N GLY A 65 -9.63 10.44 19.58
CA GLY A 65 -10.43 10.03 20.73
C GLY A 65 -9.69 10.21 22.05
N SER A 66 -10.42 9.96 23.14
CA SER A 66 -9.93 10.07 24.52
C SER A 66 -9.86 8.72 25.22
N GLY A 67 -9.90 7.62 24.47
CA GLY A 67 -9.87 6.30 25.04
C GLY A 67 -8.44 5.80 25.29
N SER A 68 -8.31 4.92 26.27
CA SER A 68 -7.02 4.41 26.77
C SER A 68 -6.90 2.89 26.66
N THR A 69 -7.87 2.22 26.03
CA THR A 69 -7.83 0.77 25.83
C THR A 69 -6.73 0.41 24.84
N THR A 70 -5.84 -0.50 25.22
CA THR A 70 -4.78 -1.01 24.34
C THR A 70 -5.37 -1.49 23.00
N PRO A 71 -4.88 -0.96 21.85
CA PRO A 71 -5.33 -1.37 20.54
C PRO A 71 -5.17 -2.88 20.30
N THR A 72 -6.16 -3.47 19.65
CA THR A 72 -6.13 -4.88 19.24
C THR A 72 -6.39 -5.01 17.75
N VAL A 73 -5.97 -6.13 17.16
CA VAL A 73 -6.18 -6.39 15.72
C VAL A 73 -7.67 -6.49 15.35
N ASN A 74 -8.53 -6.76 16.34
CA ASN A 74 -9.98 -6.88 16.15
C ASN A 74 -10.72 -5.56 16.30
N ASP A 75 -10.02 -4.45 16.59
CA ASP A 75 -10.65 -3.15 16.73
C ASP A 75 -11.30 -2.73 15.41
N THR A 76 -12.59 -2.39 15.47
CA THR A 76 -13.32 -1.83 14.32
C THR A 76 -13.63 -0.34 14.49
N ASP A 77 -13.47 0.17 15.72
CA ASP A 77 -13.90 1.48 16.20
C ASP A 77 -12.85 2.11 17.13
N MET A 78 -12.90 3.43 17.29
CA MET A 78 -12.17 4.13 18.35
C MET A 78 -12.75 3.75 19.72
N SER A 79 -11.92 3.61 20.75
CA SER A 79 -12.41 3.19 22.07
C SER A 79 -13.24 4.25 22.81
N ALA A 80 -12.94 5.52 22.60
CA ALA A 80 -13.77 6.67 22.97
C ALA A 80 -13.62 7.77 21.90
N TYR A 81 -14.37 7.60 20.81
CA TYR A 81 -14.45 8.54 19.71
C TYR A 81 -14.75 9.98 20.15
N LYS A 82 -14.09 10.96 19.53
CA LYS A 82 -14.35 12.38 19.76
C LYS A 82 -14.59 13.15 18.48
N ALA A 83 -13.67 13.06 17.53
CA ALA A 83 -13.76 13.80 16.27
C ALA A 83 -13.22 13.00 15.09
N ILE A 84 -13.67 13.35 13.91
CA ILE A 84 -13.25 12.79 12.63
C ILE A 84 -13.08 13.92 11.62
N HIS A 85 -12.10 13.78 10.73
CA HIS A 85 -11.98 14.67 9.60
C HIS A 85 -11.31 14.02 8.40
N ASN A 86 -11.58 14.57 7.22
CA ASN A 86 -11.03 14.12 5.94
C ASN A 86 -10.43 15.26 5.10
N THR A 87 -10.35 16.49 5.64
CA THR A 87 -9.63 17.58 4.97
C THR A 87 -8.15 17.27 4.92
N LEU A 88 -7.68 16.98 3.71
CA LEU A 88 -6.27 16.73 3.42
C LEU A 88 -5.54 18.03 3.12
N GLN A 89 -4.43 18.24 3.82
CA GLN A 89 -3.50 19.34 3.57
C GLN A 89 -2.43 18.94 2.57
N SER A 90 -2.05 17.66 2.59
CA SER A 90 -1.17 17.06 1.61
C SER A 90 -1.43 15.56 1.51
N SER A 91 -1.09 14.99 0.35
CA SER A 91 -1.03 13.56 0.12
C SER A 91 0.14 13.30 -0.83
N ALA A 92 1.18 12.62 -0.33
CA ALA A 92 2.41 12.37 -1.06
C ALA A 92 2.70 10.87 -1.12
N ARG A 93 3.32 10.44 -2.22
CA ARG A 93 3.81 9.08 -2.42
C ARG A 93 5.31 9.14 -2.64
N SER A 94 6.09 8.27 -2.02
CA SER A 94 7.54 8.21 -2.21
C SER A 94 8.07 6.78 -2.10
N ALA A 95 9.33 6.60 -2.48
CA ALA A 95 10.06 5.35 -2.32
C ALA A 95 11.41 5.66 -1.66
N GLN A 96 11.76 4.89 -0.63
CA GLN A 96 13.09 4.84 -0.05
C GLN A 96 13.75 3.54 -0.50
N ALA A 97 14.75 3.67 -1.38
CA ALA A 97 15.53 2.55 -1.91
C ALA A 97 17.04 2.84 -1.92
N SER A 98 17.51 3.86 -1.18
CA SER A 98 18.95 4.16 -1.04
C SER A 98 19.58 3.55 0.22
N THR A 99 18.77 3.23 1.24
CA THR A 99 19.21 2.61 2.49
C THR A 99 18.19 1.59 2.96
N ASP A 100 18.67 0.49 3.56
CA ASP A 100 17.83 -0.52 4.20
C ASP A 100 17.21 0.03 5.51
N PRO A 101 15.94 -0.29 5.86
CA PRO A 101 14.97 -1.06 5.07
C PRO A 101 14.41 -0.28 3.88
N TRP A 102 14.29 -0.96 2.73
CA TRP A 102 13.58 -0.39 1.57
C TRP A 102 12.08 -0.36 1.83
N TYR A 103 11.43 0.75 1.50
CA TYR A 103 9.98 0.87 1.60
C TYR A 103 9.42 1.86 0.59
N LEU A 104 8.13 1.72 0.32
CA LEU A 104 7.34 2.73 -0.34
C LEU A 104 6.39 3.35 0.67
N SER A 105 6.10 4.63 0.56
CA SER A 105 5.17 5.29 1.48
C SER A 105 4.07 6.10 0.80
N LEU A 106 2.93 6.11 1.48
CA LEU A 106 1.84 7.04 1.28
C LEU A 106 1.71 7.86 2.55
N GLN A 107 1.99 9.15 2.47
CA GLN A 107 1.86 10.10 3.56
C GLN A 107 0.66 11.02 3.32
N LYS A 108 -0.19 11.19 4.34
CA LYS A 108 -1.34 12.09 4.32
C LYS A 108 -1.33 12.97 5.55
N VAL A 109 -1.61 14.26 5.39
CA VAL A 109 -1.79 15.20 6.50
C VAL A 109 -3.26 15.57 6.59
N TYR A 110 -3.94 15.15 7.64
CA TYR A 110 -5.32 15.51 7.94
C TYR A 110 -5.35 16.68 8.88
N ARG A 111 -6.19 17.67 8.58
CA ARG A 111 -6.42 18.81 9.46
C ARG A 111 -7.77 18.72 10.13
N PHE A 112 -7.82 18.95 11.42
CA PHE A 112 -9.01 19.32 12.17
C PHE A 112 -9.00 20.84 12.33
N ASP A 113 -10.15 21.47 12.10
CA ASP A 113 -10.24 22.92 12.22
C ASP A 113 -10.19 23.33 13.70
N GLN A 114 -10.02 24.64 13.91
CA GLN A 114 -9.91 25.23 15.23
C GLN A 114 -11.05 24.79 16.14
N GLY A 115 -10.72 24.11 17.24
CA GLY A 115 -11.69 23.67 18.23
C GLY A 115 -12.37 22.33 17.96
N ASP A 116 -12.28 21.77 16.76
CA ASP A 116 -12.95 20.50 16.40
C ASP A 116 -12.50 19.33 17.28
N ALA A 117 -11.19 19.28 17.57
CA ALA A 117 -10.59 18.23 18.40
C ALA A 117 -10.35 18.67 19.86
N ALA A 118 -10.86 19.85 20.28
CA ALA A 118 -10.49 20.50 21.54
C ALA A 118 -10.75 19.63 22.79
N GLY A 119 -9.76 19.59 23.69
CA GLY A 119 -9.72 18.80 24.92
C GLY A 119 -8.64 17.72 24.88
N ASN A 120 -8.67 16.79 25.84
CA ASN A 120 -7.66 15.74 25.93
C ASN A 120 -7.89 14.65 24.88
N LEU A 121 -6.82 14.24 24.21
CA LEU A 121 -6.77 13.14 23.25
C LEU A 121 -5.74 12.12 23.71
N SER A 122 -6.07 10.83 23.63
CA SER A 122 -5.17 9.72 24.02
C SER A 122 -5.12 8.60 22.98
N GLU A 123 -5.91 8.69 21.91
CA GLU A 123 -5.89 7.75 20.81
C GLU A 123 -6.11 8.44 19.47
N VAL A 124 -5.57 7.82 18.43
CA VAL A 124 -5.68 8.24 17.05
C VAL A 124 -5.93 7.02 16.16
N GLY A 125 -6.66 7.22 15.08
CA GLY A 125 -6.93 6.19 14.09
C GLY A 125 -7.06 6.75 12.69
N VAL A 126 -6.93 5.90 11.67
CA VAL A 126 -7.35 6.23 10.30
C VAL A 126 -8.27 5.14 9.76
N GLY A 127 -9.04 5.49 8.74
CA GLY A 127 -10.06 4.64 8.16
C GLY A 127 -10.68 5.24 6.90
N TRP A 128 -11.74 4.66 6.38
CA TRP A 128 -12.27 5.00 5.05
C TRP A 128 -13.65 5.63 5.01
N ALA A 129 -14.39 5.64 6.12
CA ALA A 129 -15.70 6.29 6.19
C ALA A 129 -15.67 7.55 7.06
N ASN A 130 -16.56 8.50 6.80
CA ASN A 130 -16.79 9.64 7.69
C ASN A 130 -17.86 9.28 8.75
N THR A 131 -17.60 8.22 9.54
CA THR A 131 -18.56 7.67 10.52
C THR A 131 -17.80 7.12 11.72
N SER A 132 -18.33 7.24 12.94
CA SER A 132 -17.62 6.84 14.17
C SER A 132 -17.45 5.33 14.40
N SER A 133 -17.99 4.45 13.55
CA SER A 133 -17.93 2.99 13.73
C SER A 133 -17.76 2.23 12.41
N GLY A 134 -17.17 1.04 12.49
CA GLY A 134 -17.13 -0.02 11.48
C GLY A 134 -16.09 0.14 10.38
N ASN A 135 -15.14 1.06 10.51
CA ASN A 135 -14.32 1.51 9.37
C ASN A 135 -12.85 1.81 9.72
N LEU A 136 -12.35 1.25 10.82
CA LEU A 136 -11.00 1.54 11.30
C LEU A 136 -9.95 0.69 10.57
N PHE A 137 -9.09 1.36 9.81
CA PHE A 137 -7.92 0.75 9.17
C PHE A 137 -6.80 0.50 10.19
N SER A 138 -6.58 1.46 11.07
CA SER A 138 -5.54 1.37 12.09
C SER A 138 -5.85 2.25 13.28
N ARG A 139 -5.26 1.88 14.42
CA ARG A 139 -5.44 2.54 15.71
C ARG A 139 -4.14 2.53 16.51
N ALA A 140 -3.96 3.57 17.30
CA ALA A 140 -2.87 3.64 18.27
C ALA A 140 -3.27 4.49 19.47
N LEU A 141 -2.67 4.20 20.63
CA LEU A 141 -2.63 5.18 21.72
C LEU A 141 -1.57 6.23 21.37
N ILE A 142 -1.84 7.48 21.73
CA ILE A 142 -0.84 8.53 21.61
C ILE A 142 0.28 8.21 22.59
N GLN A 143 1.54 8.29 22.15
CA GLN A 143 2.70 7.97 22.96
C GLN A 143 3.53 9.21 23.25
N ASP A 144 4.24 9.22 24.38
CA ASP A 144 5.31 10.18 24.65
C ASP A 144 6.61 9.80 23.92
N ALA A 145 7.67 10.60 24.12
CA ALA A 145 8.98 10.37 23.49
C ALA A 145 9.66 9.06 23.93
N ASP A 146 9.23 8.47 25.05
CA ASP A 146 9.73 7.20 25.57
C ASP A 146 8.86 6.00 25.10
N GLY A 147 7.83 6.26 24.28
CA GLY A 147 6.93 5.24 23.74
C GLY A 147 5.79 4.83 24.69
N ASN A 148 5.60 5.53 25.80
CA ASN A 148 4.55 5.20 26.77
C ASN A 148 3.22 5.86 26.39
N PRO A 149 2.06 5.19 26.56
CA PRO A 149 0.76 5.81 26.35
C PRO A 149 0.60 7.10 27.18
N SER A 150 0.23 8.17 26.49
CA SER A 150 0.12 9.53 27.01
C SER A 150 -1.10 10.23 26.42
N SER A 151 -1.31 11.49 26.79
CA SER A 151 -2.37 12.33 26.25
C SER A 151 -1.84 13.70 25.86
N ILE A 152 -2.45 14.29 24.85
CA ILE A 152 -2.22 15.68 24.46
C ILE A 152 -3.47 16.50 24.73
N THR A 153 -3.30 17.80 24.95
CA THR A 153 -4.41 18.74 25.06
C THR A 153 -4.43 19.61 23.82
N VAL A 154 -5.52 19.55 23.06
CA VAL A 154 -5.79 20.50 21.97
C VAL A 154 -6.65 21.63 22.53
N LEU A 155 -6.20 22.88 22.41
CA LEU A 155 -6.97 24.03 22.87
C LEU A 155 -8.10 24.38 21.89
N SER A 156 -9.12 25.09 22.36
CA SER A 156 -10.22 25.55 21.51
C SER A 156 -9.79 26.54 20.43
N ASP A 157 -8.58 27.10 20.56
CA ASP A 157 -7.99 28.01 19.59
C ASP A 157 -6.86 27.42 18.74
N GLU A 158 -6.72 26.09 18.78
CA GLU A 158 -5.71 25.36 18.02
C GLU A 158 -6.33 24.51 16.92
N TYR A 159 -5.59 24.41 15.82
CA TYR A 159 -5.75 23.38 14.80
C TYR A 159 -4.96 22.14 15.22
N LEU A 160 -5.40 20.98 14.76
CA LEU A 160 -4.69 19.71 14.90
C LEU A 160 -4.36 19.18 13.51
N ASP A 161 -3.08 18.97 13.26
CA ASP A 161 -2.59 18.21 12.12
C ASP A 161 -2.20 16.80 12.58
N VAL A 162 -2.76 15.79 11.93
CA VAL A 162 -2.31 14.41 12.06
C VAL A 162 -1.70 13.99 10.74
N THR A 163 -0.41 13.67 10.75
CA THR A 163 0.24 13.02 9.63
C THR A 163 0.14 11.51 9.82
N TYR A 164 -0.41 10.82 8.82
CA TYR A 164 -0.37 9.38 8.73
C TYR A 164 0.54 8.96 7.59
N GLU A 165 1.48 8.07 7.86
CA GLU A 165 2.31 7.43 6.85
C GLU A 165 2.07 5.93 6.84
N LEU A 166 1.54 5.40 5.73
CA LEU A 166 1.52 3.97 5.46
C LEU A 166 2.77 3.60 4.67
N ARG A 167 3.58 2.70 5.22
CA ARG A 167 4.74 2.11 4.55
C ARG A 167 4.45 0.69 4.10
N ILE A 168 4.89 0.37 2.88
CA ILE A 168 4.89 -0.97 2.29
C ILE A 168 6.34 -1.39 2.12
N TYR A 169 6.72 -2.48 2.77
CA TYR A 169 8.04 -3.08 2.67
C TYR A 169 7.96 -4.25 1.69
N PRO A 170 8.56 -4.12 0.49
CA PRO A 170 8.58 -5.19 -0.50
C PRO A 170 9.47 -6.34 -0.01
N GLU A 171 9.03 -7.58 -0.29
CA GLU A 171 9.87 -8.78 -0.12
C GLU A 171 10.88 -8.83 -1.27
N LEU A 172 12.16 -8.54 -1.01
CA LEU A 172 13.19 -8.37 -2.05
C LEU A 172 13.79 -9.69 -2.55
N ASP A 173 13.56 -10.79 -1.83
CA ASP A 173 14.09 -12.10 -2.18
C ASP A 173 13.38 -12.71 -3.40
N ASP A 174 14.14 -13.49 -4.17
CA ASP A 174 13.60 -14.29 -5.25
C ASP A 174 12.70 -15.40 -4.72
N VAL A 175 11.51 -15.51 -5.31
CA VAL A 175 10.64 -16.67 -5.15
C VAL A 175 10.80 -17.57 -6.35
N THR A 176 11.23 -18.81 -6.13
CA THR A 176 11.36 -19.82 -7.19
C THR A 176 10.29 -20.91 -7.09
N GLY A 177 10.14 -21.69 -8.15
CA GLY A 177 9.24 -22.84 -8.17
C GLY A 177 9.02 -23.36 -9.58
N VAL A 178 8.10 -24.32 -9.72
CA VAL A 178 7.71 -24.90 -11.01
C VAL A 178 6.24 -24.59 -11.28
N VAL A 179 5.90 -24.31 -12.53
CA VAL A 179 4.52 -24.15 -13.01
C VAL A 179 4.33 -24.89 -14.33
N THR A 180 3.22 -25.62 -14.46
CA THR A 180 2.85 -26.28 -15.71
C THR A 180 2.07 -25.30 -16.60
N ILE A 181 2.57 -25.03 -17.80
CA ILE A 181 1.95 -24.15 -18.81
C ILE A 181 1.82 -24.96 -20.10
N GLY A 182 0.60 -25.13 -20.60
CA GLY A 182 0.35 -25.90 -21.82
C GLY A 182 0.80 -27.36 -21.75
N GLY A 183 0.87 -27.94 -20.54
CA GLY A 183 1.35 -29.32 -20.31
C GLY A 183 2.88 -29.46 -20.22
N VAL A 184 3.63 -28.37 -20.28
CA VAL A 184 5.09 -28.34 -20.08
C VAL A 184 5.40 -27.67 -18.75
N ASP A 185 6.35 -28.24 -17.99
CA ASP A 185 6.81 -27.67 -16.72
C ASP A 185 7.89 -26.60 -16.96
N TYR A 186 7.70 -25.45 -16.32
CA TYR A 186 8.63 -24.33 -16.33
C TYR A 186 9.10 -24.01 -14.92
N ASP A 187 10.41 -23.98 -14.72
CA ASP A 187 11.00 -23.27 -13.58
C ASP A 187 10.67 -21.79 -13.71
N TYR A 188 10.31 -21.16 -12.59
CA TYR A 188 10.13 -19.72 -12.52
C TYR A 188 11.03 -19.08 -11.46
N ILE A 189 11.43 -17.84 -11.74
CA ILE A 189 12.02 -16.91 -10.77
C ILE A 189 11.14 -15.68 -10.75
N ALA A 190 10.61 -15.32 -9.59
CA ALA A 190 9.73 -14.18 -9.43
C ALA A 190 10.24 -13.24 -8.35
N ARG A 191 10.26 -11.94 -8.64
CA ARG A 191 10.78 -10.91 -7.73
C ARG A 191 10.04 -9.58 -7.91
N PRO A 192 10.15 -8.64 -6.96
CA PRO A 192 9.66 -7.29 -7.15
C PRO A 192 10.27 -6.61 -8.36
N CYS A 193 9.58 -5.61 -8.86
CA CYS A 193 10.00 -4.80 -9.98
C CYS A 193 9.74 -3.32 -9.68
N ARG A 194 10.67 -2.44 -10.08
CA ARG A 194 10.63 -0.99 -9.86
C ARG A 194 10.38 -0.57 -8.41
N VAL A 195 10.99 -1.24 -7.44
CA VAL A 195 10.80 -0.92 -5.99
C VAL A 195 11.31 0.46 -5.58
N SER A 196 12.13 1.11 -6.42
CA SER A 196 12.59 2.50 -6.23
C SER A 196 11.62 3.56 -6.76
N THR A 197 10.43 3.16 -7.23
CA THR A 197 9.44 4.07 -7.83
C THR A 197 8.05 3.84 -7.22
N ALA A 198 7.46 4.88 -6.64
CA ALA A 198 6.06 4.88 -6.23
C ALA A 198 5.18 5.53 -7.32
N GLY A 199 4.00 4.96 -7.57
CA GLY A 199 3.00 5.48 -8.51
C GLY A 199 2.49 4.44 -9.51
N SER A 200 1.61 4.88 -10.40
CA SER A 200 0.83 4.01 -11.30
C SER A 200 1.68 3.06 -12.15
N SER A 201 2.84 3.50 -12.65
CA SER A 201 3.74 2.66 -13.44
C SER A 201 4.67 1.75 -12.63
N ALA A 202 4.49 1.65 -11.32
CA ALA A 202 5.30 0.84 -10.42
C ALA A 202 4.43 0.36 -9.25
N TRP A 203 4.68 0.85 -8.05
CA TRP A 203 3.90 0.49 -6.87
C TRP A 203 2.79 1.51 -6.63
N ASP A 204 1.55 1.10 -6.87
CA ASP A 204 0.40 1.99 -7.02
C ASP A 204 -0.51 1.99 -5.79
N PHE A 205 -0.40 3.03 -4.97
CA PHE A 205 -1.24 3.23 -3.77
C PHE A 205 -2.72 3.52 -4.10
N ASP A 206 -3.08 3.65 -5.38
CA ASP A 206 -4.45 3.88 -5.85
C ASP A 206 -5.14 2.61 -6.36
N ARG A 207 -4.50 1.44 -6.22
CA ARG A 207 -5.06 0.13 -6.60
C ARG A 207 -5.41 -0.73 -5.40
N SER A 208 -6.56 -1.40 -5.48
CA SER A 208 -6.93 -2.45 -4.53
C SER A 208 -6.02 -3.67 -4.69
N GLY A 209 -5.88 -4.46 -3.63
CA GLY A 209 -5.04 -5.66 -3.62
C GLY A 209 -5.43 -6.66 -4.70
N ASN A 210 -6.70 -6.77 -5.04
CA ASN A 210 -7.19 -7.69 -6.08
C ASN A 210 -7.08 -7.19 -7.52
N SER A 211 -6.53 -5.99 -7.74
CA SER A 211 -6.50 -5.43 -9.09
C SER A 211 -5.41 -6.06 -9.96
N GLY A 212 -5.74 -6.42 -11.20
CA GLY A 212 -4.77 -6.83 -12.21
C GLY A 212 -4.50 -5.67 -13.18
N VAL A 213 -3.26 -5.16 -13.22
CA VAL A 213 -2.89 -4.02 -14.10
C VAL A 213 -1.53 -4.25 -14.74
N TYR A 214 -1.25 -3.56 -15.85
CA TYR A 214 0.06 -3.53 -16.51
C TYR A 214 0.63 -4.90 -16.89
N ALA A 215 -0.09 -5.69 -17.71
CA ALA A 215 0.42 -6.93 -18.30
C ALA A 215 1.45 -6.65 -19.39
N TYR A 216 2.72 -7.00 -19.20
CA TYR A 216 3.73 -7.01 -20.28
C TYR A 216 4.43 -8.36 -20.37
N ALA A 217 4.55 -8.89 -21.59
CA ALA A 217 5.39 -10.04 -21.90
C ALA A 217 6.67 -9.57 -22.58
N TYR A 218 7.77 -10.25 -22.30
CA TYR A 218 9.12 -9.91 -22.76
C TYR A 218 9.82 -11.13 -23.36
N ALA A 219 10.65 -10.87 -24.38
CA ALA A 219 11.52 -11.86 -25.01
C ALA A 219 12.79 -12.16 -24.20
N GLY A 220 13.19 -11.23 -23.32
CA GLY A 220 14.40 -11.36 -22.50
C GLY A 220 14.13 -11.72 -21.05
N ASP A 221 15.22 -11.85 -20.30
CA ASP A 221 15.24 -12.21 -18.88
C ASP A 221 14.71 -11.08 -18.00
N ILE A 222 14.34 -11.43 -16.76
CA ILE A 222 14.03 -10.44 -15.71
C ILE A 222 15.27 -9.59 -15.38
N GLY A 223 15.03 -8.36 -14.94
CA GLY A 223 16.08 -7.44 -14.51
C GLY A 223 16.27 -7.42 -12.99
N ASP A 224 17.00 -6.41 -12.52
CA ASP A 224 17.11 -6.07 -11.11
C ASP A 224 15.75 -5.68 -10.51
N VAL A 225 15.62 -5.71 -9.18
CA VAL A 225 14.39 -5.30 -8.47
C VAL A 225 13.99 -3.84 -8.72
N THR A 226 14.94 -2.99 -9.13
CA THR A 226 14.72 -1.59 -9.52
C THR A 226 14.41 -1.43 -11.01
N GLY A 227 14.63 -2.48 -11.81
CA GLY A 227 14.54 -2.45 -13.27
C GLY A 227 13.27 -3.10 -13.82
N LEU A 228 13.31 -3.34 -15.14
CA LEU A 228 12.32 -4.10 -15.90
C LEU A 228 13.00 -5.29 -16.58
N PRO A 229 12.23 -6.29 -17.02
CA PRO A 229 12.76 -7.29 -17.93
C PRO A 229 13.25 -6.70 -19.25
N THR A 230 14.12 -7.44 -19.93
CA THR A 230 14.84 -7.00 -21.12
C THR A 230 14.20 -7.51 -22.43
N GLY A 231 14.68 -7.01 -23.57
CA GLY A 231 14.25 -7.45 -24.90
C GLY A 231 12.94 -6.79 -25.39
N THR A 232 12.42 -7.30 -26.51
CA THR A 232 11.15 -6.85 -27.08
C THR A 232 10.00 -7.11 -26.10
N SER A 233 9.09 -6.16 -25.98
CA SER A 233 7.93 -6.28 -25.11
C SER A 233 6.62 -5.92 -25.80
N VAL A 234 5.52 -6.47 -25.29
CA VAL A 234 4.17 -6.14 -25.73
C VAL A 234 3.18 -6.22 -24.58
N SER A 235 2.22 -5.31 -24.58
CA SER A 235 1.15 -5.31 -23.58
C SER A 235 0.16 -6.44 -23.83
N GLY A 236 -0.38 -6.98 -22.73
CA GLY A 236 -1.51 -7.91 -22.69
C GLY A 236 -2.78 -7.24 -22.17
N SER A 237 -3.81 -8.04 -21.96
CA SER A 237 -5.02 -7.67 -21.23
C SER A 237 -4.93 -8.13 -19.77
N THR A 238 -5.74 -7.51 -18.91
CA THR A 238 -5.80 -7.84 -17.48
C THR A 238 -7.23 -8.10 -17.03
N ALA A 239 -7.38 -8.90 -15.98
CA ALA A 239 -8.60 -9.00 -15.21
C ALA A 239 -8.27 -9.03 -13.71
N ASP A 240 -9.13 -8.39 -12.92
CA ASP A 240 -9.06 -8.41 -11.47
C ASP A 240 -9.35 -9.82 -10.94
N GLY A 241 -8.66 -10.22 -9.88
CA GLY A 241 -8.95 -11.47 -9.20
C GLY A 241 -10.00 -11.30 -8.09
N GLY A 242 -10.33 -12.43 -7.47
CA GLY A 242 -11.14 -12.46 -6.26
C GLY A 242 -10.33 -12.06 -5.02
N TYR A 243 -11.02 -11.56 -4.02
CA TYR A 243 -10.51 -11.40 -2.66
C TYR A 243 -11.46 -12.08 -1.67
N SER A 244 -10.91 -12.81 -0.70
CA SER A 244 -11.66 -13.37 0.42
C SER A 244 -11.21 -12.70 1.71
N ALA A 245 -12.16 -12.24 2.53
CA ALA A 245 -11.83 -11.67 3.85
C ALA A 245 -11.04 -12.69 4.70
N GLY A 246 -10.07 -12.19 5.47
CA GLY A 246 -9.11 -12.96 6.27
C GLY A 246 -7.99 -13.62 5.47
N SER A 247 -8.02 -13.60 4.12
CA SER A 247 -6.97 -14.26 3.33
C SER A 247 -5.68 -13.46 3.26
N PHE A 248 -5.77 -12.12 3.36
CA PHE A 248 -4.69 -11.16 3.09
C PHE A 248 -3.86 -11.50 1.84
N GLN A 249 -4.54 -12.05 0.84
CA GLN A 249 -3.98 -12.50 -0.42
C GLN A 249 -4.97 -12.21 -1.54
N ALA A 250 -4.48 -11.76 -2.67
CA ALA A 250 -5.28 -11.60 -3.87
C ALA A 250 -4.48 -11.97 -5.12
N SER A 251 -5.17 -12.03 -6.25
CA SER A 251 -4.56 -12.34 -7.54
C SER A 251 -4.99 -11.39 -8.63
N GLY A 252 -4.24 -11.38 -9.73
CA GLY A 252 -4.63 -10.78 -11.00
C GLY A 252 -4.40 -11.77 -12.13
N GLN A 253 -5.19 -11.68 -13.19
CA GLN A 253 -5.02 -12.47 -14.40
C GLN A 253 -4.48 -11.60 -15.54
N TYR A 254 -3.52 -12.14 -16.27
CA TYR A 254 -2.79 -11.46 -17.34
C TYR A 254 -2.82 -12.34 -18.58
N SER A 255 -3.31 -11.80 -19.69
CA SER A 255 -3.52 -12.58 -20.91
C SER A 255 -2.91 -11.92 -22.14
N TRP A 256 -2.33 -12.74 -23.01
CA TRP A 256 -1.82 -12.34 -24.32
C TRP A 256 -2.52 -13.18 -25.38
N GLY A 257 -3.36 -12.51 -26.17
CA GLY A 257 -4.19 -13.15 -27.19
C GLY A 257 -3.39 -13.62 -28.40
N LEU A 258 -4.10 -14.10 -29.42
CA LEU A 258 -3.51 -14.65 -30.64
C LEU A 258 -2.58 -13.68 -31.38
N ASN A 259 -2.79 -12.37 -31.24
CA ASN A 259 -1.97 -11.35 -31.92
C ASN A 259 -0.88 -10.74 -31.04
N GLN A 260 -0.67 -11.26 -29.83
CA GLN A 260 0.24 -10.69 -28.83
C GLN A 260 1.31 -11.70 -28.42
N ALA A 261 2.50 -11.17 -28.15
CA ALA A 261 3.66 -11.90 -27.62
C ALA A 261 4.21 -13.02 -28.54
N ASN A 262 4.04 -12.85 -29.86
CA ASN A 262 4.46 -13.82 -30.90
C ASN A 262 5.90 -13.59 -31.39
N PHE A 263 6.85 -13.31 -30.49
CA PHE A 263 8.23 -12.96 -30.86
C PHE A 263 9.22 -14.14 -30.72
N GLY A 264 8.73 -15.38 -30.83
CA GLY A 264 9.57 -16.60 -30.76
C GLY A 264 9.74 -17.19 -29.36
N GLY A 265 9.07 -16.61 -28.36
CA GLY A 265 8.95 -17.19 -27.02
C GLY A 265 8.88 -16.12 -25.92
N VAL A 266 8.02 -16.32 -24.93
CA VAL A 266 7.89 -15.45 -23.75
C VAL A 266 8.84 -15.95 -22.67
N ARG A 267 9.93 -15.22 -22.45
CA ARG A 267 10.93 -15.53 -21.41
C ARG A 267 10.50 -14.99 -20.05
N SER A 268 9.88 -13.82 -20.02
CA SER A 268 9.44 -13.20 -18.78
C SER A 268 8.20 -12.34 -18.95
N ILE A 269 7.56 -12.03 -17.83
CA ILE A 269 6.46 -11.07 -17.75
C ILE A 269 6.74 -10.04 -16.67
N ALA A 270 6.18 -8.84 -16.81
CA ALA A 270 6.04 -7.88 -15.73
C ALA A 270 4.57 -7.49 -15.57
N ALA A 271 4.11 -7.40 -14.33
CA ALA A 271 2.70 -7.18 -14.01
C ALA A 271 2.51 -6.50 -12.65
N ASN A 272 1.46 -5.68 -12.55
CA ASN A 272 0.98 -5.14 -11.29
C ASN A 272 -0.14 -6.03 -10.75
N THR A 273 0.12 -6.72 -9.64
CA THR A 273 -0.91 -7.39 -8.85
C THR A 273 -1.17 -6.53 -7.61
N GLY A 274 -2.34 -5.94 -7.55
CA GLY A 274 -2.70 -4.88 -6.62
C GLY A 274 -1.77 -3.67 -6.72
N TRP A 275 -1.30 -3.19 -5.56
CA TRP A 275 -0.34 -2.10 -5.47
C TRP A 275 1.11 -2.54 -5.72
N ALA A 276 1.38 -3.82 -5.93
CA ALA A 276 2.73 -4.36 -6.07
C ALA A 276 3.06 -4.70 -7.53
N ARG A 277 4.26 -4.33 -7.98
CA ARG A 277 4.76 -4.68 -9.32
C ARG A 277 5.78 -5.80 -9.23
N TRP A 278 5.57 -6.81 -10.07
CA TRP A 278 6.33 -8.05 -10.10
C TRP A 278 6.90 -8.29 -11.49
N GLN A 279 8.00 -9.03 -11.53
CA GLN A 279 8.53 -9.63 -12.74
C GLN A 279 8.75 -11.13 -12.50
N VAL A 280 8.45 -11.94 -13.52
CA VAL A 280 8.55 -13.40 -13.45
C VAL A 280 9.23 -13.91 -14.71
N GLN A 281 10.34 -14.64 -14.54
CA GLN A 281 11.02 -15.37 -15.60
C GLN A 281 10.54 -16.81 -15.64
N PHE A 282 10.48 -17.40 -16.83
CA PHE A 282 10.17 -18.80 -17.06
C PHE A 282 11.28 -19.47 -17.86
N ALA A 283 11.59 -20.72 -17.52
CA ALA A 283 12.50 -21.57 -18.27
C ALA A 283 11.98 -23.01 -18.24
N ALA A 284 11.78 -23.63 -19.40
CA ALA A 284 11.29 -25.01 -19.46
C ALA A 284 12.26 -25.93 -18.73
N VAL A 285 11.76 -26.82 -17.87
CA VAL A 285 12.61 -27.73 -17.07
C VAL A 285 13.44 -28.65 -17.97
N SER A 286 12.94 -28.96 -19.17
CA SER A 286 13.59 -29.86 -20.12
C SER A 286 14.87 -29.31 -20.76
N ASP A 287 14.88 -28.02 -21.11
CA ASP A 287 15.91 -27.43 -21.97
C ASP A 287 16.17 -25.92 -21.74
N GLY A 288 15.52 -25.33 -20.74
CA GLY A 288 15.62 -23.90 -20.43
C GLY A 288 14.94 -22.98 -21.46
N SER A 289 14.19 -23.51 -22.42
CA SER A 289 13.51 -22.71 -23.44
C SER A 289 12.44 -21.79 -22.84
N ALA A 290 12.10 -20.73 -23.57
CA ALA A 290 11.01 -19.81 -23.21
C ALA A 290 9.64 -20.45 -23.52
N ILE A 291 8.55 -19.86 -23.02
CA ILE A 291 7.20 -20.32 -23.34
C ILE A 291 6.96 -20.09 -24.84
N PRO A 292 6.69 -21.11 -25.68
CA PRO A 292 6.61 -20.98 -27.13
C PRO A 292 5.27 -20.39 -27.57
N LYS A 293 5.00 -19.13 -27.17
CA LYS A 293 3.79 -18.41 -27.54
C LYS A 293 3.82 -17.99 -29.01
N ASP A 294 2.77 -18.33 -29.74
CA ASP A 294 2.57 -18.04 -31.15
C ASP A 294 1.14 -17.53 -31.43
N SER A 295 0.79 -17.38 -32.71
CA SER A 295 -0.53 -16.91 -33.12
C SER A 295 -1.66 -17.94 -33.03
N GLU A 296 -1.38 -19.16 -32.56
CA GLU A 296 -2.36 -20.24 -32.45
C GLU A 296 -2.89 -20.40 -31.02
N THR A 297 -2.16 -19.87 -30.04
CA THR A 297 -2.45 -20.05 -28.62
C THR A 297 -2.70 -18.73 -27.89
N VAL A 298 -3.46 -18.79 -26.80
CA VAL A 298 -3.61 -17.68 -25.84
C VAL A 298 -2.83 -18.05 -24.59
N LEU A 299 -1.95 -17.15 -24.14
CA LEU A 299 -1.23 -17.31 -22.88
C LEU A 299 -1.99 -16.56 -21.79
N THR A 300 -2.38 -17.25 -20.73
CA THR A 300 -2.98 -16.65 -19.53
C THR A 300 -2.17 -17.06 -18.31
N ILE A 301 -1.71 -16.09 -17.54
CA ILE A 301 -0.98 -16.27 -16.29
C ILE A 301 -1.76 -15.63 -15.15
N THR A 302 -1.87 -16.31 -14.02
CA THR A 302 -2.39 -15.74 -12.78
C THR A 302 -1.23 -15.50 -11.83
N LEU A 303 -1.07 -14.25 -11.37
CA LEU A 303 -0.13 -13.92 -10.30
C LEU A 303 -0.89 -13.63 -9.03
N SER A 304 -0.34 -14.08 -7.90
CA SER A 304 -0.89 -13.81 -6.58
C SER A 304 0.13 -13.08 -5.74
N HIS A 305 -0.35 -12.20 -4.87
CA HIS A 305 0.45 -11.50 -3.88
C HIS A 305 -0.29 -11.52 -2.54
N SER A 306 0.46 -11.48 -1.44
CA SER A 306 -0.09 -11.35 -0.09
C SER A 306 0.59 -10.23 0.68
N TRP A 307 -0.08 -9.82 1.74
CA TRP A 307 0.42 -8.81 2.66
C TRP A 307 0.16 -9.21 4.10
N ALA A 308 0.95 -8.65 5.01
CA ALA A 308 0.80 -8.83 6.44
C ALA A 308 1.19 -7.56 7.18
N ARG A 309 0.76 -7.44 8.45
CA ARG A 309 1.33 -6.45 9.36
C ARG A 309 2.84 -6.67 9.48
N GLY A 310 3.58 -5.57 9.44
CA GLY A 310 5.04 -5.57 9.54
C GLY A 310 5.56 -5.52 10.95
#